data_AF-A0A8C4DAD5-F1
#
_entry.id   AF-A0A8C4DAD5-F1
#
_cell.length_a   1.000
_cell.length_b   1.000
_cell.length_c   1.000
_cell.angle_alpha   90.00
_cell.angle_beta   90.00
_cell.angle_gamma   90.00
#
_symmetry.space_group_name_H-M   'P 1'
#
loop_
_entity.id
_entity.type
_entity.pdbx_description
1 polymer ?
#
loop_
_entity_poly.entity_id
_entity_poly.type
_entity_poly.pdbx_seq_one_letter_code
_entity_poly.pdbx_strand_id
1 'polypeptide(L)'
;MKSKTGTPGKKRSSPVRDDPQQPPVVIIFKDLEAFNPKVLQDFILICSRYVERLPLMFIFGIATSPSTIQHMLPHSVSSLLCIELFQSLSCTQHLATVIDKLILTPQFPFKLNGKVMQVLMSIFLYHDFSVRNFIKGVQLALLEHFHSQPLSVLCCKKKEALLNVMQLSHHDLESIRHLLSFRRYVEKQEPQEQLNLFRDDTHLKEVCQKLIKDLRKYHKNYYPVLRCLHTLTSSLPRYPLGKQVRELHLICLEKNVWENEDYQTAMKLLKMLAKDELIASLQRCVEILQPTLLEMNESRRAKKLSPFEVLRNEALEFIDGLVKSHLSPPESQTLNEVCYYSSSATVRRHLNATPRTSIQHNPQERHFVP
;
A
#
# COMPACT_ATOMS: atom_id res chain seq x y z
N MET A 1 68.67 -0.92 8.93
CA MET A 1 67.83 0.22 8.48
C MET A 1 66.39 -0.27 8.44
N LYS A 2 65.55 -0.02 9.48
CA LYS A 2 64.60 1.13 9.63
C LYS A 2 63.76 1.31 8.35
N SER A 3 62.42 1.30 8.33
CA SER A 3 61.41 1.64 9.34
C SER A 3 60.03 1.05 8.99
N LYS A 4 59.34 0.46 9.98
CA LYS A 4 57.86 0.42 10.02
C LYS A 4 57.39 1.52 10.97
N THR A 5 56.72 2.53 10.44
CA THR A 5 56.07 3.61 11.18
C THR A 5 54.74 3.11 11.76
N GLY A 6 54.78 2.64 13.01
CA GLY A 6 53.59 2.39 13.82
C GLY A 6 53.31 3.62 14.70
N THR A 7 52.17 4.27 14.48
CA THR A 7 51.62 5.31 15.37
C THR A 7 51.06 4.66 16.65
N PRO A 8 51.41 5.15 17.86
CA PRO A 8 50.94 4.54 19.10
C PRO A 8 49.58 5.13 19.51
N GLY A 9 48.50 4.42 19.18
CA GLY A 9 47.20 4.61 19.83
C GLY A 9 47.25 4.09 21.27
N LYS A 10 47.62 4.95 22.22
CA LYS A 10 47.52 4.67 23.66
C LYS A 10 46.05 4.49 24.04
N LYS A 11 45.58 3.24 24.11
CA LYS A 11 44.45 2.86 24.98
C LYS A 11 44.89 3.10 26.42
N ARG A 12 44.49 4.23 27.02
CA ARG A 12 44.53 4.40 28.47
C ARG A 12 43.50 3.45 29.06
N SER A 13 43.96 2.37 29.69
CA SER A 13 43.15 1.60 30.64
C SER A 13 42.86 2.50 31.84
N SER A 14 41.63 3.03 31.91
CA SER A 14 41.11 3.61 33.15
C SER A 14 40.87 2.48 34.16
N PRO A 15 41.10 2.72 35.46
CA PRO A 15 40.79 1.74 36.49
C PRO A 15 39.27 1.59 36.53
N VAL A 16 38.80 0.35 36.51
CA VAL A 16 37.41 -0.01 36.77
C VAL A 16 37.13 0.40 38.22
N ARG A 17 36.45 1.55 38.39
CA ARG A 17 35.81 1.90 39.65
C ARG A 17 34.45 1.20 39.64
N ASP A 18 34.28 0.25 40.54
CA ASP A 18 32.98 -0.27 40.96
C ASP A 18 32.22 0.87 41.66
N ASP A 19 31.60 1.75 40.88
CA ASP A 19 30.48 2.58 41.35
C ASP A 19 29.19 1.93 40.84
N PRO A 20 28.10 1.90 41.64
CA PRO A 20 26.82 1.39 41.17
C PRO A 20 26.43 2.19 39.93
N GLN A 21 26.43 1.54 38.76
CA GLN A 21 26.11 2.16 37.47
C GLN A 21 24.70 2.73 37.55
N GLN A 22 24.61 4.03 37.82
CA GLN A 22 23.36 4.75 37.82
C GLN A 22 22.79 4.71 36.39
N PRO A 23 21.48 4.44 36.23
CA PRO A 23 20.88 4.35 34.91
C PRO A 23 21.03 5.68 34.16
N PRO A 24 21.32 5.68 32.85
CA PRO A 24 21.45 6.90 32.08
C PRO A 24 20.11 7.64 32.02
N VAL A 25 20.16 8.96 32.25
CA VAL A 25 19.03 9.85 32.05
C VAL A 25 18.96 10.22 30.57
N VAL A 26 17.95 9.71 29.88
CA VAL A 26 17.72 9.96 28.46
C VAL A 26 16.81 11.16 28.27
N ILE A 27 17.30 12.20 27.58
CA ILE A 27 16.54 13.40 27.23
C ILE A 27 16.23 13.39 25.74
N ILE A 28 14.95 13.43 25.39
CA ILE A 28 14.48 13.33 24.00
C ILE A 28 13.99 14.70 23.51
N PHE A 29 14.73 15.27 22.57
CA PHE A 29 14.36 16.48 21.84
C PHE A 29 13.56 16.07 20.61
N LYS A 30 12.23 16.16 20.65
CA LYS A 30 11.36 15.66 19.56
C LYS A 30 11.52 16.44 18.25
N ASP A 31 11.71 17.74 18.34
CA ASP A 31 11.86 18.64 17.21
C ASP A 31 13.01 19.60 17.49
N LEU A 32 14.21 19.24 17.03
CA LEU A 32 15.41 20.04 17.25
C LEU A 32 15.31 21.43 16.60
N GLU A 33 14.56 21.54 15.49
CA GLU A 33 14.46 22.74 14.67
C GLU A 33 13.64 23.84 15.33
N ALA A 34 12.71 23.47 16.22
CA ALA A 34 11.89 24.40 16.98
C ALA A 34 12.60 25.04 18.18
N PHE A 35 13.77 24.54 18.60
CA PHE A 35 14.48 25.07 19.76
C PHE A 35 15.28 26.33 19.42
N ASN A 36 15.36 27.26 20.38
CA ASN A 36 16.28 28.38 20.29
C ASN A 36 17.74 27.86 20.41
N PRO A 37 18.62 28.14 19.42
CA PRO A 37 19.99 27.65 19.42
C PRO A 37 20.76 28.00 20.71
N LYS A 38 20.58 29.22 21.24
CA LYS A 38 21.29 29.67 22.45
C LYS A 38 20.90 28.84 23.68
N VAL A 39 19.60 28.62 23.86
CA VAL A 39 19.09 27.83 24.99
C VAL A 39 19.59 26.39 24.92
N LEU A 40 19.59 25.80 23.73
CA LEU A 40 20.10 24.44 23.53
C LEU A 40 21.61 24.34 23.81
N GLN A 41 22.39 25.32 23.33
CA GLN A 41 23.83 25.38 23.57
C GLN A 41 24.16 25.52 25.07
N ASP A 42 23.51 26.47 25.75
CA ASP A 42 23.69 26.69 27.18
C ASP A 42 23.29 25.45 27.98
N PHE A 43 22.18 24.80 27.60
CA PHE A 43 21.73 23.56 28.23
C PHE A 43 22.77 22.45 28.12
N ILE A 44 23.32 22.21 26.92
CA ILE A 44 24.35 21.19 26.70
C ILE A 44 25.64 21.53 27.48
N LEU A 45 26.04 22.81 27.52
CA LEU A 45 27.20 23.26 28.28
C LEU A 45 27.02 23.06 29.79
N ILE A 46 25.83 23.35 30.33
CA ILE A 46 25.49 23.09 31.73
C ILE A 46 25.56 21.58 31.99
N CYS A 47 24.91 20.77 31.14
CA CYS A 47 24.91 19.31 31.27
C CYS A 47 26.32 18.71 31.24
N SER A 48 27.21 19.23 30.39
CA SER A 48 28.60 18.77 30.28
C SER A 48 29.36 18.88 31.62
N ARG A 49 29.02 19.85 32.47
CA ARG A 49 29.65 20.01 33.80
C ARG A 49 29.17 18.98 34.83
N TYR A 50 28.02 18.34 34.60
CA TYR A 50 27.42 17.37 35.52
C TYR A 50 27.59 15.92 35.07
N VAL A 51 28.34 15.64 34.00
CA VAL A 51 28.53 14.29 33.44
C VAL A 51 29.11 13.30 34.44
N GLU A 52 29.99 13.75 35.34
CA GLU A 52 30.58 12.88 36.39
C GLU A 52 29.56 12.45 37.46
N ARG A 53 28.47 13.21 37.63
CA ARG A 53 27.42 12.94 38.63
C ARG A 53 26.17 12.31 38.02
N LEU A 54 25.90 12.60 36.75
CA LEU A 54 24.70 12.16 36.04
C LEU A 54 25.07 11.65 34.65
N PRO A 55 24.91 10.35 34.36
CA PRO A 55 25.07 9.83 33.02
C PRO A 55 23.92 10.33 32.13
N LEU A 56 24.19 11.33 31.28
CA LEU A 56 23.20 11.94 30.39
C LEU A 56 23.32 11.40 28.96
N MET A 57 22.18 11.11 28.33
CA MET A 57 22.10 10.73 26.92
C MET A 57 21.06 11.59 26.20
N PHE A 58 21.41 12.13 25.03
CA PHE A 58 20.51 12.98 24.25
C PHE A 58 20.06 12.26 22.98
N ILE A 59 18.75 12.29 22.72
CA ILE A 59 18.16 11.84 21.45
C ILE A 59 17.61 13.06 20.74
N PHE A 60 18.17 13.35 19.56
CA PHE A 60 17.75 14.47 18.72
C PHE A 60 16.83 13.99 17.60
N GLY A 61 15.56 14.41 17.65
CA GLY A 61 14.60 14.29 16.56
C GLY A 61 14.86 15.38 15.52
N ILE A 62 15.40 14.98 14.38
CA ILE A 62 15.73 15.87 13.26
C ILE A 62 14.79 15.53 12.10
N ALA A 63 14.10 16.55 11.58
CA ALA A 63 13.16 16.37 10.47
C ALA A 63 13.86 16.41 9.09
N THR A 64 14.90 17.23 8.96
CA THR A 64 15.54 17.54 7.67
C THR A 64 16.80 16.72 7.40
N SER A 65 17.96 17.23 7.82
CA SER A 65 19.27 16.64 7.57
C SER A 65 20.20 16.79 8.78
N PRO A 66 21.21 15.93 8.93
CA PRO A 66 22.17 16.03 10.03
C PRO A 66 22.97 17.35 10.04
N SER A 67 23.04 18.06 8.91
CA SER A 67 23.66 19.39 8.83
C SER A 67 22.96 20.42 9.74
N THR A 68 21.68 20.22 10.07
CA THR A 68 20.96 21.09 11.02
C THR A 68 21.63 21.12 12.39
N ILE A 69 22.24 20.01 12.82
CA ILE A 69 23.03 19.99 14.06
C ILE A 69 24.21 20.96 13.97
N GLN A 70 24.91 21.01 12.82
CA GLN A 70 26.06 21.91 12.62
C GLN A 70 25.65 23.39 12.59
N HIS A 71 24.42 23.69 12.16
CA HIS A 71 23.87 25.04 12.21
C HIS A 71 23.38 25.43 13.61
N MET A 72 22.85 24.47 14.37
CA MET A 72 22.31 24.71 15.71
C MET A 72 23.38 24.71 16.81
N LEU A 73 24.42 23.88 16.66
CA LEU A 73 25.49 23.68 17.62
C LEU A 73 26.84 24.10 17.02
N PRO A 74 27.50 25.14 17.58
CA PRO A 74 28.85 25.50 17.17
C PRO A 74 29.83 24.37 17.52
N HIS A 75 31.00 24.38 16.86
CA HIS A 75 32.01 23.34 17.04
C HIS A 75 32.45 23.16 18.50
N SER A 76 32.43 24.24 19.30
CA SER A 76 32.76 24.21 20.74
C SER A 76 31.80 23.35 21.57
N VAL A 77 30.51 23.30 21.19
CA VAL A 77 29.48 22.50 21.88
C VAL A 77 29.39 21.12 21.24
N SER A 78 29.50 21.04 19.92
CA SER A 78 29.49 19.76 19.18
C SER A 78 30.61 18.82 19.62
N SER A 79 31.80 19.35 19.93
CA SER A 79 32.93 18.54 20.43
C SER A 79 32.70 17.92 21.81
N LEU A 80 31.71 18.39 22.57
CA LEU A 80 31.33 17.82 23.87
C LEU A 80 30.39 16.62 23.72
N LEU A 81 29.83 16.42 22.52
CA LEU A 81 28.88 15.36 22.22
C LEU A 81 29.57 14.26 21.42
N CYS A 82 29.34 13.01 21.81
CA CYS A 82 29.60 11.86 20.96
C CYS A 82 28.32 11.58 20.15
N ILE A 83 28.28 12.04 18.91
CA ILE A 83 27.08 11.95 18.05
C ILE A 83 27.15 10.69 17.20
N GLU A 84 26.17 9.81 17.37
CA GLU A 84 25.90 8.70 16.46
C GLU A 84 24.62 8.99 15.66
N LEU A 85 24.67 8.76 14.35
CA LEU A 85 23.54 9.02 13.47
C LEU A 85 22.68 7.78 13.32
N PHE A 86 21.40 7.91 13.68
CA PHE A 86 20.38 6.90 13.44
C PHE A 86 19.44 7.36 12.34
N GLN A 87 19.09 6.45 11.42
CA GLN A 87 18.11 6.71 10.38
C GLN A 87 16.80 6.00 10.71
N SER A 88 15.70 6.75 10.72
CA SER A 88 14.36 6.19 10.84
C SER A 88 13.82 5.77 9.47
N LEU A 89 12.79 4.92 9.48
CA LEU A 89 12.06 4.53 8.26
C LEU A 89 11.39 5.76 7.62
N SER A 90 11.46 5.86 6.30
CA SER A 90 10.82 6.98 5.60
C SER A 90 9.30 6.84 5.63
N CYS A 91 8.57 7.96 5.64
CA CYS A 91 7.10 7.95 5.58
C CYS A 91 6.59 7.23 4.31
N THR A 92 7.32 7.33 3.20
CA THR A 92 6.96 6.65 1.94
C THR A 92 7.09 5.14 2.05
N GLN A 93 8.12 4.64 2.74
CA GLN A 93 8.28 3.21 3.04
C GLN A 93 7.22 2.74 4.05
N HIS A 94 6.95 3.53 5.09
CA HIS A 94 5.91 3.21 6.06
C HIS A 94 4.52 3.17 5.40
N LEU A 95 4.19 4.10 4.51
CA LEU A 95 2.95 4.04 3.76
C LEU A 95 2.88 2.80 2.85
N ALA A 96 3.98 2.45 2.18
CA ALA A 96 4.01 1.26 1.33
C ALA A 96 3.73 -0.02 2.13
N THR A 97 4.29 -0.16 3.33
CA THR A 97 4.00 -1.32 4.20
C THR A 97 2.57 -1.30 4.72
N VAL A 98 2.02 -0.13 5.07
CA VAL A 98 0.61 0.01 5.47
C VAL A 98 -0.34 -0.37 4.34
N ILE A 99 -0.09 0.08 3.10
CA ILE A 99 -0.90 -0.29 1.93
C ILE A 99 -0.81 -1.79 1.66
N ASP A 100 0.39 -2.38 1.73
CA ASP A 100 0.58 -3.81 1.51
C ASP A 100 -0.14 -4.68 2.55
N LYS A 101 -0.15 -4.26 3.82
CA LYS A 101 -0.77 -5.01 4.92
C LYS A 101 -2.27 -4.76 5.07
N LEU A 102 -2.77 -3.57 4.75
CA LEU A 102 -4.19 -3.22 4.94
C LEU A 102 -5.02 -3.34 3.66
N ILE A 103 -4.55 -2.74 2.56
CA ILE A 103 -5.36 -2.60 1.33
C ILE A 103 -5.16 -3.81 0.43
N LEU A 104 -3.90 -4.22 0.22
CA LEU A 104 -3.50 -5.32 -0.67
C LEU A 104 -3.62 -6.71 -0.01
N THR A 105 -4.59 -6.90 0.89
CA THR A 105 -4.84 -8.19 1.52
C THR A 105 -6.25 -8.70 1.21
N PRO A 106 -6.43 -10.01 0.98
CA PRO A 106 -7.75 -10.60 0.76
C PRO A 106 -8.57 -10.73 2.06
N GLN A 107 -7.98 -10.42 3.22
CA GLN A 107 -8.61 -10.61 4.52
C GLN A 107 -9.77 -9.64 4.74
N PHE A 108 -9.64 -8.41 4.26
CA PHE A 108 -10.67 -7.38 4.37
C PHE A 108 -11.52 -7.34 3.10
N PRO A 109 -12.86 -7.49 3.20
CA PRO A 109 -13.75 -7.45 2.04
C PRO A 109 -13.92 -6.05 1.47
N PHE A 110 -13.77 -5.01 2.29
CA PHE A 110 -13.84 -3.61 1.87
C PHE A 110 -12.61 -3.23 1.04
N LYS A 111 -12.84 -2.55 -0.08
CA LYS A 111 -11.84 -2.10 -1.05
C LYS A 111 -12.10 -0.68 -1.51
N LEU A 112 -11.02 0.00 -1.89
CA LEU A 112 -11.05 1.35 -2.42
C LEU A 112 -10.98 1.28 -3.94
N ASN A 113 -11.79 2.09 -4.62
CA ASN A 113 -11.65 2.25 -6.07
C ASN A 113 -10.37 3.04 -6.41
N GLY A 114 -9.87 2.88 -7.64
CA GLY A 114 -8.64 3.52 -8.15
C GLY A 114 -8.67 5.04 -7.98
N LYS A 115 -9.79 5.70 -8.30
CA LYS A 115 -9.95 7.16 -8.14
C LYS A 115 -9.84 7.63 -6.68
N VAL A 116 -10.40 6.88 -5.74
CA VAL A 116 -10.34 7.21 -4.30
C VAL A 116 -8.91 7.02 -3.80
N MET A 117 -8.28 5.90 -4.19
CA MET A 117 -6.90 5.61 -3.86
C MET A 117 -5.96 6.68 -4.41
N GLN A 118 -6.16 7.17 -5.64
CA GLN A 118 -5.41 8.28 -6.22
C GLN A 118 -5.56 9.58 -5.43
N VAL A 119 -6.78 9.92 -4.98
CA VAL A 119 -6.99 11.11 -4.15
C VAL A 119 -6.21 10.99 -2.83
N LEU A 120 -6.34 9.86 -2.12
CA LEU A 120 -5.62 9.62 -0.86
C LEU A 120 -4.10 9.66 -1.06
N MET A 121 -3.62 9.06 -2.16
CA MET A 121 -2.21 9.08 -2.53
C MET A 121 -1.71 10.48 -2.88
N SER A 122 -2.52 11.28 -3.59
CA SER A 122 -2.17 12.65 -3.94
C SER A 122 -2.08 13.54 -2.69
N ILE A 123 -3.00 13.38 -1.73
CA ILE A 123 -2.94 14.09 -0.46
C ILE A 123 -1.64 13.75 0.27
N PHE A 124 -1.30 12.47 0.38
CA PHE A 124 -0.09 12.05 1.07
C PHE A 124 1.21 12.56 0.39
N LEU A 125 1.33 12.43 -0.94
CA LEU A 125 2.57 12.74 -1.66
C LEU A 125 2.78 14.25 -1.87
N TYR A 126 1.70 15.02 -2.01
CA TYR A 126 1.79 16.44 -2.38
C TYR A 126 1.49 17.41 -1.22
N HIS A 127 0.98 16.93 -0.07
CA HIS A 127 0.63 17.82 1.04
C HIS A 127 1.39 17.56 2.34
N ASP A 128 1.32 16.37 2.93
CA ASP A 128 1.68 16.22 4.36
C ASP A 128 2.56 15.01 4.74
N PHE A 129 2.84 14.08 3.81
CA PHE A 129 3.55 12.81 4.07
C PHE A 129 3.08 12.08 5.35
N SER A 130 1.81 12.27 5.73
CA SER A 130 1.27 11.79 7.00
C SER A 130 0.50 10.49 6.79
N VAL A 131 1.10 9.38 7.23
CA VAL A 131 0.43 8.06 7.20
C VAL A 131 -0.82 8.06 8.09
N ARG A 132 -0.83 8.87 9.16
CA ARG A 132 -2.01 9.02 10.02
C ARG A 132 -3.19 9.66 9.28
N ASN A 133 -2.93 10.68 8.46
CA ASN A 133 -3.98 11.32 7.66
C ASN A 133 -4.45 10.42 6.54
N PHE A 134 -3.55 9.64 5.93
CA PHE A 134 -3.93 8.57 5.01
C PHE A 134 -4.89 7.56 5.67
N ILE A 135 -4.57 7.06 6.88
CA ILE A 135 -5.43 6.12 7.62
C ILE A 135 -6.79 6.75 7.93
N LYS A 136 -6.83 8.02 8.37
CA LYS A 136 -8.10 8.74 8.59
C LYS A 136 -8.92 8.86 7.31
N GLY A 137 -8.26 9.07 6.16
CA GLY A 137 -8.93 9.09 4.86
C GLY A 137 -9.53 7.73 4.48
N VAL A 138 -8.84 6.63 4.79
CA VAL A 138 -9.40 5.27 4.65
C VAL A 138 -10.57 5.04 5.61
N GLN A 139 -10.47 5.50 6.86
CA GLN A 139 -11.57 5.42 7.84
C GLN A 139 -12.80 6.20 7.38
N LEU A 140 -12.61 7.38 6.79
CA LEU A 140 -13.70 8.16 6.22
C LEU A 140 -14.36 7.44 5.05
N ALA A 141 -13.57 6.91 4.11
CA ALA A 141 -14.10 6.13 2.98
C ALA A 141 -14.86 4.89 3.45
N LEU A 142 -14.38 4.22 4.51
CA LEU A 142 -15.05 3.09 5.14
C LEU A 142 -16.41 3.50 5.70
N LEU A 143 -16.44 4.57 6.50
CA LEU A 143 -17.68 5.08 7.11
C LEU A 143 -18.71 5.48 6.06
N GLU A 144 -18.28 6.21 5.02
CA GLU A 144 -19.16 6.68 3.97
C GLU A 144 -19.71 5.52 3.13
N HIS A 145 -18.91 4.47 2.86
CA HIS A 145 -19.36 3.27 2.16
C HIS A 145 -20.48 2.52 2.89
N PHE A 146 -20.31 2.30 4.20
CA PHE A 146 -21.32 1.62 5.02
C PHE A 146 -22.53 2.48 5.31
N HIS A 147 -22.41 3.80 5.27
CA HIS A 147 -23.53 4.72 5.44
C HIS A 147 -24.34 4.93 4.15
N SER A 148 -23.67 4.98 2.99
CA SER A 148 -24.32 5.31 1.71
C SER A 148 -25.04 4.13 1.06
N GLN A 149 -24.56 2.90 1.25
CA GLN A 149 -25.11 1.72 0.57
C GLN A 149 -25.62 0.68 1.58
N PRO A 150 -26.93 0.36 1.60
CA PRO A 150 -27.47 -0.69 2.46
C PRO A 150 -26.95 -2.08 2.06
N LEU A 151 -26.62 -2.28 0.78
CA LEU A 151 -26.05 -3.53 0.26
C LEU A 151 -24.64 -3.83 0.80
N SER A 152 -23.98 -2.86 1.42
CA SER A 152 -22.70 -3.06 2.12
C SER A 152 -22.78 -4.06 3.27
N VAL A 153 -23.98 -4.44 3.73
CA VAL A 153 -24.20 -5.57 4.66
C VAL A 153 -23.67 -6.90 4.13
N LEU A 154 -23.51 -7.04 2.80
CA LEU A 154 -22.91 -8.21 2.16
C LEU A 154 -21.36 -8.20 2.22
N CYS A 155 -20.76 -7.07 2.59
CA CYS A 155 -19.31 -6.86 2.71
C CYS A 155 -18.75 -7.42 4.04
N CYS A 156 -19.00 -8.71 4.31
CA CYS A 156 -18.57 -9.39 5.53
C CYS A 156 -17.68 -10.61 5.24
N LYS A 157 -17.42 -11.46 6.24
CA LYS A 157 -16.72 -12.74 6.04
C LYS A 157 -17.60 -13.72 5.25
N LYS A 158 -16.98 -14.80 4.73
CA LYS A 158 -17.67 -15.76 3.84
C LYS A 158 -18.96 -16.33 4.40
N LYS A 159 -18.92 -16.79 5.65
CA LYS A 159 -20.07 -17.41 6.31
C LYS A 159 -21.19 -16.40 6.54
N GLU A 160 -20.85 -15.23 7.06
CA GLU A 160 -21.80 -14.15 7.37
C GLU A 160 -22.47 -13.61 6.11
N ALA A 161 -21.72 -13.33 5.04
CA ALA A 161 -22.33 -12.81 3.82
C ALA A 161 -23.33 -13.79 3.19
N LEU A 162 -23.07 -15.10 3.23
CA LEU A 162 -24.00 -16.10 2.69
C LEU A 162 -25.29 -16.16 3.53
N LEU A 163 -25.19 -16.01 4.84
CA LEU A 163 -26.36 -15.91 5.73
C LEU A 163 -27.14 -14.62 5.46
N ASN A 164 -26.44 -13.49 5.32
CA ASN A 164 -27.05 -12.19 5.05
C ASN A 164 -27.82 -12.20 3.72
N VAL A 165 -27.31 -12.86 2.67
CA VAL A 165 -28.04 -13.03 1.39
C VAL A 165 -29.39 -13.73 1.60
N MET A 166 -29.46 -14.75 2.45
CA MET A 166 -30.71 -15.46 2.72
C MET A 166 -31.72 -14.58 3.45
N GLN A 167 -31.23 -13.68 4.31
CA GLN A 167 -32.03 -12.77 5.12
C GLN A 167 -32.45 -11.48 4.39
N LEU A 168 -31.98 -11.24 3.16
CA LEU A 168 -32.34 -10.04 2.40
C LEU A 168 -33.85 -9.96 2.15
N SER A 169 -34.36 -8.73 2.30
CA SER A 169 -35.75 -8.38 1.97
C SER A 169 -35.93 -8.19 0.47
N HIS A 170 -37.17 -8.17 -0.01
CA HIS A 170 -37.48 -7.91 -1.42
C HIS A 170 -36.95 -6.54 -1.89
N HIS A 171 -36.96 -5.52 -1.02
CA HIS A 171 -36.44 -4.19 -1.33
C HIS A 171 -34.91 -4.20 -1.57
N ASP A 172 -34.17 -5.02 -0.80
CA ASP A 172 -32.73 -5.17 -0.98
C ASP A 172 -32.40 -5.93 -2.27
N LEU A 173 -33.21 -6.94 -2.61
CA LEU A 173 -33.10 -7.65 -3.88
C LEU A 173 -33.36 -6.73 -5.07
N GLU A 174 -34.35 -5.84 -4.97
CA GLU A 174 -34.61 -4.84 -5.99
C GLU A 174 -33.43 -3.86 -6.12
N SER A 175 -32.84 -3.45 -4.99
CA SER A 175 -31.62 -2.64 -4.99
C SER A 175 -30.46 -3.34 -5.70
N ILE A 176 -30.33 -4.67 -5.55
CA ILE A 176 -29.34 -5.48 -6.28
C ILE A 176 -29.64 -5.49 -7.78
N ARG A 177 -30.91 -5.62 -8.20
CA ARG A 177 -31.31 -5.57 -9.62
C ARG A 177 -30.99 -4.23 -10.29
N HIS A 178 -30.99 -3.15 -9.50
CA HIS A 178 -30.65 -1.81 -9.98
C HIS A 178 -29.13 -1.57 -10.12
N LEU A 179 -28.27 -2.44 -9.57
CA LEU A 179 -26.82 -2.29 -9.70
C LEU A 179 -26.37 -2.41 -11.16
N LEU A 180 -25.46 -1.54 -11.57
CA LEU A 180 -24.93 -1.50 -12.94
C LEU A 180 -24.15 -2.78 -13.26
N SER A 181 -23.34 -3.28 -12.32
CA SER A 181 -22.62 -4.54 -12.50
C SER A 181 -23.57 -5.74 -12.67
N PHE A 182 -24.71 -5.74 -11.96
CA PHE A 182 -25.69 -6.81 -12.06
C PHE A 182 -26.49 -6.73 -13.38
N ARG A 183 -26.84 -5.53 -13.84
CA ARG A 183 -27.46 -5.36 -15.18
C ARG A 183 -26.57 -5.90 -16.29
N ARG A 184 -25.28 -5.60 -16.25
CA ARG A 184 -24.28 -6.17 -17.19
C ARG A 184 -24.17 -7.69 -17.12
N TYR A 185 -24.44 -8.28 -15.96
CA TYR A 185 -24.47 -9.74 -15.80
C TYR A 185 -25.72 -10.33 -16.46
N VAL A 186 -26.89 -9.75 -16.18
CA VAL A 186 -28.18 -10.18 -16.73
C VAL A 186 -28.18 -10.10 -18.26
N GLU A 187 -27.62 -9.02 -18.83
CA GLU A 187 -27.49 -8.84 -20.29
C GLU A 187 -26.68 -9.96 -20.98
N LYS A 188 -25.78 -10.64 -20.26
CA LYS A 188 -24.95 -11.73 -20.79
C LYS A 188 -25.60 -13.11 -20.69
N GLN A 189 -26.70 -13.25 -19.94
CA GLN A 189 -27.39 -14.53 -19.74
C GLN A 189 -28.48 -14.79 -20.77
N GLU A 190 -28.89 -16.05 -20.87
CA GLU A 190 -29.99 -16.49 -21.73
C GLU A 190 -31.33 -15.82 -21.36
N PRO A 191 -32.23 -15.54 -22.32
CA PRO A 191 -33.49 -14.84 -22.08
C PRO A 191 -34.40 -15.50 -21.01
N GLN A 192 -34.30 -16.83 -20.88
CA GLN A 192 -35.03 -17.59 -19.87
C GLN A 192 -34.47 -17.36 -18.46
N GLU A 193 -33.14 -17.28 -18.32
CA GLU A 193 -32.51 -16.98 -17.04
C GLU A 193 -32.73 -15.52 -16.64
N GLN A 194 -32.79 -14.59 -17.60
CA GLN A 194 -33.14 -13.19 -17.34
C GLN A 194 -34.53 -13.09 -16.66
N LEU A 195 -35.54 -13.77 -17.22
CA LEU A 195 -36.88 -13.79 -16.65
C LEU A 195 -36.91 -14.40 -15.24
N ASN A 196 -36.14 -15.47 -15.02
CA ASN A 196 -36.03 -16.11 -13.70
C ASN A 196 -35.36 -15.21 -12.66
N LEU A 197 -34.34 -14.43 -13.04
CA LEU A 197 -33.67 -13.47 -12.15
C LEU A 197 -34.57 -12.30 -11.74
N PHE A 198 -35.51 -11.90 -12.60
CA PHE A 198 -36.48 -10.84 -12.30
C PHE A 198 -37.74 -11.34 -11.57
N ARG A 199 -38.20 -12.58 -11.83
CA ARG A 199 -39.43 -13.12 -11.22
C ARG A 199 -39.21 -13.89 -9.92
N ASP A 200 -38.11 -14.62 -9.77
CA ASP A 200 -37.89 -15.51 -8.64
C ASP A 200 -36.82 -14.97 -7.68
N ASP A 201 -37.28 -14.49 -6.53
CA ASP A 201 -36.43 -13.98 -5.46
C ASP A 201 -35.55 -15.07 -4.82
N THR A 202 -36.00 -16.33 -4.82
CA THR A 202 -35.23 -17.45 -4.25
C THR A 202 -34.07 -17.83 -5.16
N HIS A 203 -34.33 -17.91 -6.46
CA HIS A 203 -33.30 -18.12 -7.47
C HIS A 203 -32.27 -16.97 -7.48
N LEU A 204 -32.72 -15.71 -7.36
CA LEU A 204 -31.83 -14.55 -7.26
C LEU A 204 -30.89 -14.67 -6.05
N LYS A 205 -31.39 -15.09 -4.88
CA LYS A 205 -30.56 -15.33 -3.69
C LYS A 205 -29.49 -16.39 -3.93
N GLU A 206 -29.82 -17.50 -4.59
CA GLU A 206 -28.84 -18.54 -4.94
C GLU A 206 -27.75 -18.03 -5.89
N VAL A 207 -28.14 -17.25 -6.90
CA VAL A 207 -27.21 -16.64 -7.85
C VAL A 207 -26.32 -15.63 -7.14
N CYS A 208 -26.86 -14.76 -6.28
CA CYS A 208 -26.07 -13.83 -5.47
C CYS A 208 -25.04 -14.56 -4.59
N GLN A 209 -25.39 -15.71 -4.00
CA GLN A 209 -24.41 -16.51 -3.26
C GLN A 209 -23.27 -17.03 -4.14
N LYS A 210 -23.56 -17.44 -5.38
CA LYS A 210 -22.53 -17.86 -6.36
C LYS A 210 -21.63 -16.67 -6.71
N LEU A 211 -22.22 -15.52 -7.09
CA LEU A 211 -21.48 -14.31 -7.45
C LEU A 211 -20.57 -13.80 -6.32
N ILE A 212 -21.04 -13.82 -5.07
CA ILE A 212 -20.22 -13.43 -3.91
C ILE A 212 -19.07 -14.42 -3.67
N LYS A 213 -19.25 -15.72 -3.94
CA LYS A 213 -18.15 -16.70 -3.88
C LYS A 213 -17.12 -16.43 -4.97
N ASP A 214 -17.57 -16.12 -6.18
CA ASP A 214 -16.70 -15.82 -7.32
C ASP A 214 -15.92 -14.52 -7.12
N LEU A 215 -16.56 -13.45 -6.63
CA LEU A 215 -15.89 -12.18 -6.31
C LEU A 215 -14.77 -12.37 -5.27
N ARG A 216 -15.00 -13.21 -4.25
CA ARG A 216 -13.96 -13.51 -3.26
C ARG A 216 -12.84 -14.36 -3.83
N LYS A 217 -13.15 -15.33 -4.69
CA LYS A 217 -12.14 -16.13 -5.40
C LYS A 217 -11.28 -15.23 -6.28
N TYR A 218 -11.90 -14.27 -6.97
CA TYR A 218 -11.21 -13.22 -7.72
C TYR A 218 -10.25 -12.44 -6.82
N HIS A 219 -10.69 -11.88 -5.69
CA HIS A 219 -9.78 -11.15 -4.78
C HIS A 219 -8.64 -12.02 -4.22
N LYS A 220 -8.91 -13.29 -3.94
CA LYS A 220 -7.89 -14.23 -3.45
C LYS A 220 -6.81 -14.50 -4.48
N ASN A 221 -7.18 -14.55 -5.77
CA ASN A 221 -6.24 -14.79 -6.87
C ASN A 221 -5.57 -13.50 -7.37
N TYR A 222 -6.27 -12.36 -7.28
CA TYR A 222 -5.80 -11.06 -7.75
C TYR A 222 -4.50 -10.63 -7.06
N TYR A 223 -4.46 -10.61 -5.73
CA TYR A 223 -3.28 -10.08 -5.01
C TYR A 223 -2.00 -10.90 -5.19
N PRO A 224 -2.02 -12.25 -5.18
CA PRO A 224 -0.84 -13.04 -5.50
C PRO A 224 -0.33 -12.81 -6.91
N VAL A 225 -1.23 -12.77 -7.92
CA VAL A 225 -0.83 -12.51 -9.31
C VAL A 225 -0.28 -11.10 -9.48
N LEU A 226 -0.85 -10.10 -8.80
CA LEU A 226 -0.35 -8.73 -8.77
C LEU A 226 1.08 -8.67 -8.20
N ARG A 227 1.34 -9.39 -7.11
CA ARG A 227 2.68 -9.47 -6.49
C ARG A 227 3.69 -10.18 -7.38
N CYS A 228 3.27 -11.25 -8.08
CA CYS A 228 4.12 -11.91 -9.07
C CYS A 228 4.49 -10.94 -10.21
N LEU A 229 3.51 -10.21 -10.75
CA LEU A 229 3.76 -9.24 -11.82
C LEU A 229 4.67 -8.10 -11.34
N HIS A 230 4.49 -7.59 -10.11
CA HIS A 230 5.41 -6.59 -9.54
C HIS A 230 6.82 -7.14 -9.32
N THR A 231 6.96 -8.38 -8.88
CA THR A 231 8.28 -9.02 -8.68
C THR A 231 9.04 -9.14 -10.01
N LEU A 232 8.33 -9.44 -11.10
CA LEU A 232 8.89 -9.51 -12.45
C LEU A 232 9.24 -8.13 -13.01
N THR A 233 8.38 -7.13 -12.79
CA THR A 233 8.54 -5.80 -13.40
C THR A 233 9.40 -4.84 -12.59
N SER A 234 9.52 -5.03 -11.28
CA SER A 234 10.40 -4.22 -10.41
C SER A 234 11.89 -4.45 -10.67
N SER A 235 12.28 -5.60 -11.22
CA SER A 235 13.65 -5.86 -11.66
C SER A 235 14.01 -5.19 -13.00
N LEU A 236 13.02 -4.66 -13.72
CA LEU A 236 13.25 -4.08 -15.04
C LEU A 236 13.79 -2.64 -14.95
N PRO A 237 14.68 -2.25 -15.87
CA PRO A 237 15.11 -0.86 -15.99
C PRO A 237 13.93 0.04 -16.36
N ARG A 238 13.95 1.28 -15.86
CA ARG A 238 12.91 2.32 -16.06
C ARG A 238 11.54 2.06 -15.41
N TYR A 239 11.33 0.94 -14.73
CA TYR A 239 10.11 0.66 -13.94
C TYR A 239 8.80 0.96 -14.70
N PRO A 240 8.55 0.29 -15.84
CA PRO A 240 7.41 0.62 -16.73
C PRO A 240 6.05 0.52 -16.03
N LEU A 241 5.90 -0.37 -15.04
CA LEU A 241 4.65 -0.53 -14.26
C LEU A 241 4.76 0.02 -12.82
N GLY A 242 5.75 0.88 -12.58
CA GLY A 242 5.99 1.49 -11.27
C GLY A 242 7.02 0.76 -10.42
N LYS A 243 7.57 1.50 -9.44
CA LYS A 243 8.58 1.00 -8.48
C LYS A 243 7.92 0.20 -7.36
N GLN A 244 6.72 0.61 -6.94
CA GLN A 244 6.03 0.04 -5.79
C GLN A 244 4.78 -0.74 -6.22
N VAL A 245 4.42 -1.79 -5.47
CA VAL A 245 3.24 -2.63 -5.75
C VAL A 245 1.96 -1.80 -5.87
N ARG A 246 1.85 -0.70 -5.11
CA ARG A 246 0.69 0.19 -5.14
C ARG A 246 0.52 0.94 -6.47
N GLU A 247 1.61 1.24 -7.18
CA GLU A 247 1.57 1.93 -8.48
C GLU A 247 1.02 0.98 -9.55
N LEU A 248 1.54 -0.26 -9.58
CA LEU A 248 0.99 -1.33 -10.41
C LEU A 248 -0.49 -1.57 -10.08
N HIS A 249 -0.86 -1.61 -8.80
CA HIS A 249 -2.25 -1.78 -8.39
C HIS A 249 -3.16 -0.67 -8.96
N LEU A 250 -2.73 0.59 -8.89
CA LEU A 250 -3.48 1.72 -9.45
C LEU A 250 -3.68 1.57 -10.96
N ILE A 251 -2.62 1.19 -11.71
CA ILE A 251 -2.71 0.93 -13.16
C ILE A 251 -3.73 -0.17 -13.44
N CYS A 252 -3.69 -1.29 -12.70
CA CYS A 252 -4.63 -2.40 -12.84
C CYS A 252 -6.09 -2.02 -12.50
N LEU A 253 -6.30 -1.03 -11.62
CA LEU A 253 -7.64 -0.59 -11.23
C LEU A 253 -8.27 0.35 -12.27
N GLU A 254 -7.47 1.13 -12.99
CA GLU A 254 -7.98 2.06 -13.99
C GLU A 254 -8.33 1.38 -15.32
N LYS A 255 -7.44 0.52 -15.81
CA LYS A 255 -7.57 -0.12 -17.13
C LYS A 255 -6.97 -1.52 -17.10
N ASN A 256 -7.31 -2.30 -18.12
CA ASN A 256 -6.67 -3.58 -18.37
C ASN A 256 -5.16 -3.37 -18.59
N VAL A 257 -4.34 -4.06 -17.81
CA VAL A 257 -2.87 -3.86 -17.84
C VAL A 257 -2.28 -4.18 -19.20
N TRP A 258 -2.81 -5.19 -19.89
CA TRP A 258 -2.33 -5.64 -21.20
C TRP A 258 -2.67 -4.71 -22.36
N GLU A 259 -3.60 -3.77 -22.17
CA GLU A 259 -3.90 -2.72 -23.15
C GLU A 259 -2.89 -1.57 -23.07
N ASN A 260 -2.11 -1.48 -21.99
CA ASN A 260 -1.15 -0.41 -21.81
C ASN A 260 0.16 -0.69 -22.58
N GLU A 261 0.69 0.32 -23.26
CA GLU A 261 1.96 0.24 -24.01
C GLU A 261 3.15 -0.05 -23.08
N ASP A 262 3.07 0.45 -21.84
CA ASP A 262 4.07 0.18 -20.80
C ASP A 262 4.18 -1.31 -20.47
N TYR A 263 3.07 -2.03 -20.48
CA TYR A 263 3.06 -3.48 -20.25
C TYR A 263 3.70 -4.24 -21.41
N GLN A 264 3.41 -3.86 -22.65
CA GLN A 264 4.05 -4.46 -23.82
C GLN A 264 5.57 -4.22 -23.81
N THR A 265 5.98 -3.02 -23.39
CA THR A 265 7.39 -2.68 -23.21
C THR A 265 8.01 -3.50 -22.09
N ALA A 266 7.32 -3.67 -20.95
CA ALA A 266 7.75 -4.52 -19.85
C ALA A 266 7.95 -5.98 -20.31
N MET A 267 7.00 -6.53 -21.06
CA MET A 267 7.09 -7.89 -21.61
C MET A 267 8.22 -8.06 -22.62
N LYS A 268 8.48 -7.06 -23.47
CA LYS A 268 9.66 -7.05 -24.36
C LYS A 268 10.97 -7.03 -23.57
N LEU A 269 11.05 -6.23 -22.50
CA LEU A 269 12.23 -6.18 -21.64
C LEU A 269 12.42 -7.49 -20.84
N LEU A 270 11.35 -8.12 -20.37
CA LEU A 270 11.38 -9.44 -19.73
C LEU A 270 11.93 -10.52 -20.68
N LYS A 271 11.60 -10.44 -21.98
CA LYS A 271 12.20 -11.31 -23.00
C LYS A 271 13.69 -11.09 -23.18
N MET A 272 14.22 -9.91 -22.85
CA MET A 272 15.65 -9.60 -22.97
C MET A 272 16.46 -9.81 -21.67
N LEU A 273 15.81 -10.19 -20.57
CA LEU A 273 16.50 -10.45 -19.30
C LEU A 273 17.46 -11.64 -19.39
N ALA A 274 18.53 -11.57 -18.59
CA ALA A 274 19.46 -12.66 -18.43
C ALA A 274 18.79 -13.87 -17.76
N LYS A 275 19.28 -15.06 -18.08
CA LYS A 275 18.74 -16.33 -17.57
C LYS A 275 18.69 -16.39 -16.05
N ASP A 276 19.78 -16.03 -15.39
CA ASP A 276 19.89 -16.18 -13.94
C ASP A 276 18.96 -15.20 -13.21
N GLU A 277 18.81 -13.98 -13.71
CA GLU A 277 17.87 -12.98 -13.18
C GLU A 277 16.42 -13.40 -13.38
N LEU A 278 16.08 -13.94 -14.56
CA LEU A 278 14.73 -14.44 -14.85
C LEU A 278 14.39 -15.63 -13.94
N ILE A 279 15.31 -16.58 -13.76
CA ILE A 279 15.10 -17.73 -12.87
C ILE A 279 14.91 -17.26 -11.43
N ALA A 280 15.73 -16.33 -10.94
CA ALA A 280 15.59 -15.79 -9.59
C ALA A 280 14.25 -15.07 -9.38
N SER A 281 13.79 -14.31 -10.37
CA SER A 281 12.47 -13.65 -10.31
C SER A 281 11.31 -14.65 -10.37
N LEU A 282 11.41 -15.70 -11.20
CA LEU A 282 10.41 -16.78 -11.25
C LEU A 282 10.37 -17.59 -9.95
N GLN A 283 11.53 -17.88 -9.34
CA GLN A 283 11.60 -18.55 -8.03
C GLN A 283 10.89 -17.72 -6.95
N ARG A 284 11.13 -16.40 -6.91
CA ARG A 284 10.39 -15.50 -6.01
C ARG A 284 8.88 -15.51 -6.26
N CYS A 285 8.44 -15.55 -7.52
CA CYS A 285 7.01 -15.71 -7.85
C CYS A 285 6.45 -17.05 -7.34
N VAL A 286 7.19 -18.15 -7.46
CA VAL A 286 6.78 -19.45 -6.92
C VAL A 286 6.63 -19.40 -5.41
N GLU A 287 7.57 -18.79 -4.69
CA GLU A 287 7.48 -18.60 -3.23
C GLU A 287 6.25 -17.77 -2.81
N ILE A 288 5.92 -16.73 -3.58
CA ILE A 288 4.71 -15.90 -3.35
C ILE A 288 3.43 -16.69 -3.58
N LEU A 289 3.40 -17.57 -4.59
CA LEU A 289 2.23 -18.39 -4.94
C LEU A 289 2.09 -19.61 -4.03
N GLN A 290 3.18 -20.16 -3.49
CA GLN A 290 3.21 -21.35 -2.65
C GLN A 290 2.20 -21.34 -1.47
N PRO A 291 2.07 -20.27 -0.66
CA PRO A 291 1.05 -20.22 0.39
C PRO A 291 -0.39 -20.14 -0.15
N THR A 292 -0.60 -19.70 -1.39
CA THR A 292 -1.92 -19.67 -2.04
C THR A 292 -2.28 -21.03 -2.66
N LEU A 293 -1.27 -21.76 -3.14
CA LEU A 293 -1.39 -23.08 -3.76
C LEU A 293 -1.65 -24.21 -2.75
N LEU A 294 -1.34 -24.03 -1.45
CA LEU A 294 -1.62 -25.04 -0.41
C LEU A 294 -3.12 -25.28 -0.15
N GLU A 295 -4.02 -24.44 -0.69
CA GLU A 295 -5.47 -24.73 -0.74
C GLU A 295 -5.93 -25.39 -2.05
N MET A 296 -5.01 -25.59 -3.00
CA MET A 296 -5.25 -26.17 -4.32
C MET A 296 -4.12 -27.15 -4.66
N ASN A 297 -3.97 -28.22 -3.88
CA ASN A 297 -3.05 -29.28 -4.26
C ASN A 297 -3.75 -30.24 -5.23
N GLU A 298 -3.28 -30.30 -6.47
CA GLU A 298 -2.58 -31.48 -6.97
C GLU A 298 -1.84 -31.23 -8.28
N SER A 299 -0.62 -31.76 -8.32
CA SER A 299 0.11 -32.21 -9.51
C SER A 299 0.98 -31.22 -10.31
N ARG A 300 2.27 -31.56 -10.27
CA ARG A 300 3.23 -31.76 -11.38
C ARG A 300 4.52 -30.96 -11.20
N ARG A 301 5.51 -31.63 -10.61
CA ARG A 301 6.92 -31.36 -10.92
C ARG A 301 7.21 -31.96 -12.30
N ALA A 302 7.67 -31.13 -13.23
CA ALA A 302 8.44 -31.59 -14.37
C ALA A 302 9.79 -30.88 -14.39
N LYS A 303 10.85 -31.68 -14.53
CA LYS A 303 12.24 -31.25 -14.58
C LYS A 303 12.64 -30.88 -16.02
N LYS A 304 13.45 -29.82 -16.08
CA LYS A 304 14.54 -29.45 -17.01
C LYS A 304 14.39 -29.77 -18.50
N LEU A 305 14.56 -28.73 -19.31
CA LEU A 305 15.27 -28.72 -20.60
C LEU A 305 15.75 -27.29 -20.90
N SER A 306 16.71 -27.11 -21.81
CA SER A 306 17.06 -25.80 -22.38
C SER A 306 17.06 -25.81 -23.92
N PRO A 307 15.95 -25.35 -24.51
CA PRO A 307 15.86 -24.33 -25.54
C PRO A 307 15.38 -23.05 -24.82
N PHE A 308 16.33 -22.34 -24.20
CA PHE A 308 16.06 -21.31 -23.20
C PHE A 308 15.12 -20.20 -23.69
N GLU A 309 15.20 -19.82 -24.97
CA GLU A 309 14.36 -18.76 -25.53
C GLU A 309 12.92 -19.19 -25.78
N VAL A 310 12.71 -20.44 -26.23
CA VAL A 310 11.38 -21.04 -26.41
C VAL A 310 10.70 -21.22 -25.07
N LEU A 311 11.41 -21.78 -24.08
CA LEU A 311 10.90 -21.95 -22.72
C LEU A 311 10.65 -20.60 -22.01
N ARG A 312 11.48 -19.59 -22.28
CA ARG A 312 11.26 -18.21 -21.81
C ARG A 312 9.99 -17.64 -22.42
N ASN A 313 9.77 -17.80 -23.71
CA ASN A 313 8.54 -17.33 -24.37
C ASN A 313 7.31 -18.08 -23.85
N GLU A 314 7.35 -19.41 -23.71
CA GLU A 314 6.27 -20.21 -23.12
C GLU A 314 5.96 -19.79 -21.66
N ALA A 315 7.00 -19.57 -20.84
CA ALA A 315 6.82 -19.12 -19.46
C ALA A 315 6.22 -17.71 -19.39
N LEU A 316 6.65 -16.81 -20.28
CA LEU A 316 6.10 -15.45 -20.35
C LEU A 316 4.68 -15.43 -20.92
N GLU A 317 4.35 -16.31 -21.88
CA GLU A 317 2.98 -16.51 -22.36
C GLU A 317 2.07 -17.08 -21.28
N PHE A 318 2.57 -18.01 -20.46
CA PHE A 318 1.84 -18.50 -19.29
C PHE A 318 1.58 -17.39 -18.28
N ILE A 319 2.58 -16.54 -17.99
CA ILE A 319 2.42 -15.38 -17.12
C ILE A 319 1.43 -14.38 -17.71
N ASP A 320 1.51 -14.09 -19.01
CA ASP A 320 0.56 -13.21 -19.70
C ASP A 320 -0.87 -13.77 -19.63
N GLY A 321 -1.03 -15.10 -19.78
CA GLY A 321 -2.30 -15.79 -19.56
C GLY A 321 -2.83 -15.64 -18.13
N LEU A 322 -1.97 -15.77 -17.12
CA LEU A 322 -2.32 -15.55 -15.71
C LEU A 322 -2.72 -14.10 -15.43
N VAL A 323 -2.01 -13.13 -16.02
CA VAL A 323 -2.33 -11.71 -15.89
C VAL A 323 -3.71 -11.43 -16.50
N LYS A 324 -3.97 -11.92 -17.71
CA LYS A 324 -5.26 -11.74 -18.40
C LYS A 324 -6.43 -12.40 -17.67
N SER A 325 -6.21 -13.54 -17.01
CA SER A 325 -7.27 -14.26 -16.30
C SER A 325 -7.57 -13.72 -14.90
N HIS A 326 -6.57 -13.11 -14.23
CA HIS A 326 -6.69 -12.77 -12.80
C HIS A 326 -6.48 -11.28 -12.47
N LEU A 327 -5.97 -10.46 -13.38
CA LEU A 327 -5.76 -9.01 -13.18
C LEU A 327 -6.72 -8.13 -13.99
N SER A 328 -7.90 -8.64 -14.33
CA SER A 328 -8.96 -7.78 -14.86
C SER A 328 -9.40 -6.74 -13.82
N PRO A 329 -9.82 -5.53 -14.22
CA PRO A 329 -10.31 -4.51 -13.31
C PRO A 329 -11.52 -5.01 -12.50
N PRO A 330 -11.69 -4.56 -11.25
CA PRO A 330 -12.83 -4.96 -10.43
C PRO A 330 -14.16 -4.51 -11.05
N GLU A 331 -14.17 -3.48 -11.91
CA GLU A 331 -15.31 -3.04 -12.73
C GLU A 331 -15.89 -4.11 -13.66
N SER A 332 -15.10 -5.15 -13.97
CA SER A 332 -15.55 -6.30 -14.76
C SER A 332 -16.28 -7.36 -13.94
N GLN A 333 -16.14 -7.33 -12.61
CA GLN A 333 -16.75 -8.31 -11.69
C GLN A 333 -18.17 -7.87 -11.32
N THR A 334 -19.05 -8.85 -11.16
CA THR A 334 -20.43 -8.61 -10.75
C THR A 334 -20.51 -8.36 -9.26
N LEU A 335 -21.41 -7.47 -8.82
CA LEU A 335 -21.58 -7.03 -7.43
C LEU A 335 -20.32 -6.41 -6.83
N ASN A 336 -19.45 -5.82 -7.65
CA ASN A 336 -18.24 -5.16 -7.16
C ASN A 336 -18.55 -3.93 -6.28
N GLU A 337 -19.69 -3.26 -6.50
CA GLU A 337 -20.07 -2.05 -5.77
C GLU A 337 -20.27 -2.33 -4.28
N VAL A 338 -20.63 -3.56 -3.92
CA VAL A 338 -20.77 -4.02 -2.53
C VAL A 338 -19.45 -3.91 -1.77
N CYS A 339 -18.32 -4.16 -2.44
CA CYS A 339 -16.99 -4.18 -1.83
C CYS A 339 -16.19 -2.91 -2.11
N TYR A 340 -16.40 -2.25 -3.26
CA TYR A 340 -15.60 -1.14 -3.73
C TYR A 340 -16.28 0.21 -3.53
N TYR A 341 -15.65 1.07 -2.72
CA TYR A 341 -16.08 2.44 -2.55
C TYR A 341 -15.53 3.35 -3.66
N SER A 342 -16.42 4.08 -4.35
CA SER A 342 -16.12 4.79 -5.60
C SER A 342 -16.22 6.31 -5.54
N SER A 343 -16.81 6.91 -4.49
CA SER A 343 -17.03 8.37 -4.44
C SER A 343 -15.76 9.15 -4.06
N SER A 344 -14.92 9.42 -5.05
CA SER A 344 -13.71 10.22 -4.88
C SER A 344 -14.00 11.71 -4.61
N ALA A 345 -15.14 12.22 -5.07
CA ALA A 345 -15.52 13.62 -4.90
C ALA A 345 -15.83 13.96 -3.43
N THR A 346 -16.59 13.11 -2.74
CA THR A 346 -16.91 13.31 -1.31
C THR A 346 -15.63 13.25 -0.47
N VAL A 347 -14.80 12.23 -0.69
CA VAL A 347 -13.50 12.10 -0.01
C VAL A 347 -12.62 13.31 -0.26
N ARG A 348 -12.53 13.80 -1.50
CA ARG A 348 -11.75 14.99 -1.83
C ARG A 348 -12.27 16.23 -1.10
N ARG A 349 -13.59 16.45 -1.07
CA ARG A 349 -14.20 17.60 -0.38
C ARG A 349 -13.97 17.60 1.12
N HIS A 350 -14.05 16.43 1.77
CA HIS A 350 -13.88 16.31 3.22
C HIS A 350 -12.41 16.32 3.66
N LEU A 351 -11.50 15.74 2.87
CA LEU A 351 -10.09 15.64 3.26
C LEU A 351 -9.22 16.78 2.73
N ASN A 352 -9.52 17.30 1.54
CA ASN A 352 -8.81 18.40 0.92
C ASN A 352 -9.76 19.58 0.72
N ALA A 353 -10.23 20.13 1.85
CA ALA A 353 -11.15 21.25 1.84
C ALA A 353 -10.47 22.48 1.21
N THR A 354 -11.08 23.02 0.16
CA THR A 354 -10.63 24.23 -0.53
C THR A 354 -11.60 25.38 -0.26
N PRO A 355 -11.62 25.95 0.96
CA PRO A 355 -12.62 26.97 1.34
C PRO A 355 -12.57 28.20 0.42
N ARG A 356 -11.37 28.56 -0.08
CA ARG A 356 -11.21 29.66 -1.04
C ARG A 356 -11.93 29.41 -2.37
N THR A 357 -11.88 28.20 -2.93
CA THR A 357 -12.56 27.92 -4.20
C THR A 357 -14.07 27.93 -4.00
N SER A 358 -14.57 27.42 -2.88
CA SER A 358 -15.99 27.46 -2.54
C SER A 358 -16.48 28.92 -2.40
N ILE A 359 -15.69 29.79 -1.78
CA ILE A 359 -16.02 31.23 -1.67
C ILE A 359 -15.94 31.92 -3.03
N GLN A 360 -15.03 31.54 -3.92
CA GLN A 360 -14.88 32.13 -5.26
C GLN A 360 -15.96 31.68 -6.26
N HIS A 361 -16.47 30.46 -6.15
CA HIS A 361 -17.57 29.97 -7.00
C HIS A 361 -18.94 30.56 -6.57
N ASN A 362 -19.12 30.84 -5.27
CA ASN A 362 -20.38 31.36 -4.73
C ASN A 362 -20.86 32.71 -5.36
N PRO A 363 -20.00 33.70 -5.67
CA PRO A 363 -20.43 34.91 -6.37
C PRO A 363 -20.70 34.71 -7.87
N GLN A 364 -20.22 33.62 -8.49
CA GLN A 364 -20.48 33.33 -9.91
C GLN A 364 -21.81 32.58 -10.14
N GLU A 365 -22.35 31.90 -9.12
CA GLU A 365 -23.62 31.14 -9.20
C GLU A 365 -24.88 31.93 -8.79
N ARG A 366 -24.80 33.26 -8.63
CA ARG A 366 -25.99 34.12 -8.39
C ARG A 366 -26.99 34.21 -9.57
N HIS A 367 -26.93 33.29 -10.53
CA HIS A 367 -27.92 33.16 -11.61
C HIS A 367 -28.97 32.06 -11.36
N PHE A 368 -28.96 31.38 -10.22
CA PHE A 368 -30.03 30.45 -9.82
C PHE A 368 -30.82 30.98 -8.62
N VAL A 369 -31.78 31.87 -8.87
CA VAL A 369 -33.00 32.02 -8.04
C VAL A 369 -34.12 32.57 -8.94
N PRO A 370 -35.38 32.25 -8.61
CA PRO A 370 -36.27 31.26 -9.23
C PRO A 370 -36.93 31.70 -10.55
#